data_AF-A0A0G1MZZ0-F1
#
_entry.id   AF-A0A0G1MZZ0-F1
#
_cell.length_a   1.000
_cell.length_b   1.000
_cell.length_c   1.000
_cell.angle_alpha   90.00
_cell.angle_beta   90.00
_cell.angle_gamma   90.00
#
_symmetry.space_group_name_H-M   'P 1'
#
loop_
_entity.id
_entity.type
_entity.pdbx_description
1 polymer ?
#
loop_
_entity_poly.entity_id
_entity_poly.type
_entity_poly.pdbx_seq_one_letter_code
_entity_poly.pdbx_strand_id
1 'polypeptide(L)'
;MGSGTDVAMETGGIVIIKDDLRDVLTAIQLSRETVGKIKQNLFFALFYNVIGIPIAARVFIAYGLVLKPELAGLAMAFSSVSVVSNSLLLRRFRVGRRNWVSAVAPLVMGVVFTVIFFLFARLSRMT
;
A
#
# COMPACT_ATOMS: atom_id res chain seq x y z
N MET A 1 11.87 41.83 -12.76
CA MET A 1 12.68 40.72 -12.20
C MET A 1 11.69 39.62 -11.84
N GLY A 2 11.69 38.47 -12.51
CA GLY A 2 10.68 37.42 -12.21
C GLY A 2 10.58 36.27 -13.21
N SER A 3 10.80 36.52 -14.51
CA SER A 3 10.57 35.49 -15.55
C SER A 3 11.46 34.24 -15.44
N GLY A 4 12.75 34.38 -15.11
CA GLY A 4 13.66 33.22 -15.05
C GLY A 4 13.41 32.31 -13.84
N THR A 5 13.04 32.89 -12.70
CA THR A 5 12.75 32.14 -11.47
C THR A 5 11.39 31.45 -11.55
N ASP A 6 10.36 32.10 -12.10
CA ASP A 6 9.05 31.49 -12.31
C ASP A 6 9.09 30.36 -13.35
N VAL A 7 9.81 30.56 -14.46
CA VAL A 7 9.99 29.49 -15.47
C VAL A 7 10.72 28.29 -14.87
N ALA A 8 11.74 28.52 -14.04
CA ALA A 8 12.44 27.45 -13.33
C ALA A 8 11.55 26.74 -12.29
N MET A 9 10.64 27.47 -11.62
CA MET A 9 9.65 26.86 -10.71
C MET A 9 8.59 26.05 -11.45
N GLU A 10 8.16 26.49 -12.63
CA GLU A 10 7.09 25.83 -13.41
C GLU A 10 7.59 24.60 -14.17
N THR A 11 8.86 24.60 -14.59
CA THR A 11 9.48 23.43 -15.24
C THR A 11 10.09 22.43 -14.25
N GLY A 12 10.37 22.84 -13.02
CA GLY A 12 10.94 21.98 -11.99
C GLY A 12 9.94 20.97 -11.44
N GLY A 13 10.24 19.67 -11.54
CA GLY A 13 9.39 18.62 -10.96
C GLY A 13 9.33 18.62 -9.43
N ILE A 14 10.28 19.28 -8.76
CA ILE A 14 10.31 19.51 -7.31
C ILE A 14 10.88 20.92 -7.08
N VAL A 15 10.14 21.77 -6.35
CA VAL A 15 10.57 23.14 -6.00
C VAL A 15 10.91 23.20 -4.51
N ILE A 16 12.14 23.62 -4.19
CA ILE A 16 12.60 23.83 -2.81
C ILE A 16 12.28 25.28 -2.42
N ILE A 17 11.45 25.48 -1.40
CA ILE A 17 10.97 26.82 -0.99
C ILE A 17 11.96 27.52 -0.04
N LYS A 18 12.84 26.76 0.65
CA LYS A 18 13.80 27.27 1.62
C LYS A 18 15.22 27.27 1.05
N ASP A 19 16.08 28.19 1.51
CA ASP A 19 17.50 28.23 1.16
C ASP A 19 18.35 27.11 1.81
N ASP A 20 17.77 25.94 2.09
CA ASP A 20 18.49 24.79 2.65
C ASP A 20 18.58 23.64 1.64
N LEU A 21 19.77 23.42 1.09
CA LEU A 21 20.06 22.32 0.16
C LEU A 21 19.80 20.93 0.77
N ARG A 22 19.74 20.81 2.11
CA ARG A 22 19.39 19.56 2.80
C ARG A 22 17.94 19.13 2.54
N ASP A 23 17.07 20.03 2.10
CA ASP A 23 15.70 19.70 1.71
C ASP A 23 15.65 18.82 0.45
N VAL A 24 16.64 18.94 -0.45
CA VAL A 24 16.78 18.06 -1.62
C VAL A 24 17.05 16.61 -1.19
N LEU A 25 17.98 16.43 -0.25
CA LEU A 25 18.28 15.11 0.31
C LEU A 25 17.05 14.51 1.02
N THR A 26 16.30 15.35 1.73
CA THR A 26 15.05 14.97 2.40
C THR A 26 13.99 14.53 1.40
N ALA A 27 13.82 15.25 0.29
CA ALA A 27 12.88 14.91 -0.76
C ALA A 27 13.23 13.55 -1.42
N ILE A 28 14.51 13.30 -1.68
CA ILE A 28 14.98 12.02 -2.24
C ILE A 28 14.71 10.86 -1.25
N GLN A 29 15.00 11.04 0.04
CA GLN A 29 14.73 10.00 1.05
C GLN A 29 13.24 9.71 1.16
N LEU A 30 12.40 10.75 1.18
CA LEU A 30 10.95 10.60 1.21
C LEU A 30 10.41 9.85 -0.02
N SER A 31 10.92 10.18 -1.21
CA SER A 31 10.56 9.50 -2.45
C SER A 31 10.89 8.01 -2.40
N ARG A 32 12.09 7.63 -1.93
CA ARG A 32 12.49 6.23 -1.77
C ARG A 32 11.58 5.45 -0.82
N GLU A 33 11.24 6.03 0.32
CA GLU A 33 10.29 5.43 1.27
C GLU A 33 8.89 5.28 0.68
N THR A 34 8.43 6.29 -0.06
CA THR A 34 7.13 6.27 -0.75
C THR A 34 7.06 5.15 -1.79
N VAL A 35 8.09 5.02 -2.63
CA VAL A 35 8.19 3.93 -3.62
C VAL A 35 8.23 2.57 -2.93
N GLY A 36 8.90 2.46 -1.77
CA GLY A 36 8.88 1.25 -0.95
C GLY A 36 7.46 0.84 -0.54
N LYS A 37 6.65 1.79 -0.07
CA LYS A 37 5.24 1.54 0.29
C LYS A 37 4.38 1.20 -0.93
N ILE A 38 4.58 1.87 -2.05
CA ILE A 38 3.88 1.55 -3.31
C ILE A 38 4.16 0.10 -3.72
N LYS A 39 5.42 -0.35 -3.67
CA LYS A 39 5.79 -1.74 -3.99
C LYS A 39 5.13 -2.75 -3.04
N GLN A 40 5.05 -2.45 -1.74
CA GLN A 40 4.34 -3.30 -0.78
C GLN A 40 2.85 -3.41 -1.11
N ASN A 41 2.20 -2.28 -1.37
CA ASN A 41 0.79 -2.23 -1.72
C ASN A 41 0.48 -3.00 -3.01
N LEU A 42 1.33 -2.82 -4.03
CA LEU A 42 1.21 -3.52 -5.30
C LEU A 42 1.39 -5.04 -5.12
N PHE A 43 2.38 -5.47 -4.32
CA PHE A 43 2.61 -6.88 -4.03
C PHE A 43 1.36 -7.54 -3.42
N PHE A 44 0.76 -6.93 -2.39
CA PHE A 44 -0.46 -7.46 -1.78
C PHE A 44 -1.63 -7.47 -2.77
N ALA A 45 -1.85 -6.39 -3.51
CA ALA A 45 -2.91 -6.35 -4.51
C ALA A 45 -2.76 -7.47 -5.56
N LEU A 46 -1.56 -7.70 -6.08
CA LEU A 46 -1.29 -8.76 -7.04
C LEU A 46 -1.45 -10.15 -6.42
N PHE A 47 -0.95 -10.36 -5.21
CA PHE A 47 -1.08 -11.63 -4.49
C PHE A 47 -2.55 -12.06 -4.34
N TYR A 48 -3.44 -11.14 -3.95
CA TYR A 48 -4.87 -11.44 -3.85
C TYR A 48 -5.52 -11.73 -5.19
N ASN A 49 -5.16 -11.00 -6.24
CA ASN A 49 -5.68 -11.29 -7.58
C ASN A 49 -5.23 -12.66 -8.09
N VAL A 50 -3.94 -12.98 -7.92
CA VAL A 50 -3.35 -14.26 -8.34
C VAL A 50 -3.98 -15.45 -7.62
N ILE A 51 -4.33 -15.31 -6.33
CA ILE A 51 -5.04 -16.36 -5.57
C ILE A 51 -6.55 -16.35 -5.85
N GLY A 52 -7.14 -15.17 -6.00
CA GLY A 52 -8.57 -14.98 -6.23
C GLY A 52 -9.05 -15.53 -7.57
N ILE A 53 -8.26 -15.37 -8.64
CA ILE A 53 -8.64 -15.82 -9.99
C ILE A 53 -8.81 -17.37 -10.05
N PRO A 54 -7.86 -18.22 -9.59
CA PRO A 54 -8.03 -19.68 -9.57
C PRO A 54 -9.19 -20.15 -8.70
N ILE A 55 -9.42 -19.47 -7.57
CA ILE A 55 -10.53 -19.78 -6.66
C ILE A 55 -11.87 -19.46 -7.33
N ALA A 56 -12.00 -18.29 -7.97
CA ALA A 56 -13.20 -17.91 -8.73
C ALA A 56 -13.42 -18.82 -9.96
N ALA A 57 -12.33 -19.27 -10.58
CA ALA A 57 -12.33 -20.24 -11.68
C ALA A 57 -12.67 -21.68 -11.23
N ARG A 58 -13.01 -21.89 -9.95
CA ARG A 58 -13.47 -23.17 -9.40
C ARG A 58 -12.45 -24.32 -9.53
N VAL A 59 -11.17 -23.99 -9.71
CA VAL A 59 -10.08 -24.97 -9.84
C VAL A 59 -9.94 -25.83 -8.57
N PHE A 60 -10.35 -25.30 -7.41
CA PHE A 60 -10.29 -25.97 -6.11
C PHE A 60 -11.62 -26.63 -5.68
N ILE A 61 -12.53 -26.96 -6.60
CA ILE A 61 -13.79 -27.69 -6.29
C ILE A 61 -13.53 -28.96 -5.47
N ALA A 62 -12.44 -29.68 -5.74
CA ALA A 62 -12.07 -30.91 -5.03
C ALA A 62 -11.79 -30.72 -3.52
N TYR A 63 -11.49 -29.49 -3.08
CA TYR A 63 -11.23 -29.15 -1.68
C TYR A 63 -12.41 -28.41 -0.99
N GLY A 64 -13.56 -28.26 -1.66
CA GLY A 64 -14.75 -27.60 -1.10
C GLY A 64 -14.60 -26.10 -0.84
N LEU A 65 -13.54 -25.47 -1.34
CA LEU A 65 -13.28 -24.04 -1.23
C LEU A 65 -14.05 -23.29 -2.32
N VAL A 66 -15.32 -22.97 -2.04
CA VAL A 66 -16.12 -22.03 -2.84
C VAL A 66 -16.13 -20.70 -2.11
N LEU A 67 -15.31 -19.75 -2.58
CA LEU A 67 -15.39 -18.37 -2.11
C LEU A 67 -16.45 -17.64 -2.93
N LYS A 68 -17.47 -17.11 -2.24
CA LYS A 68 -18.44 -16.18 -2.83
C LYS A 68 -17.70 -14.93 -3.32
N PRO A 69 -17.82 -14.53 -4.60
CA PRO A 69 -17.13 -13.36 -5.17
C PRO A 69 -17.37 -12.07 -4.40
N GLU A 70 -18.54 -11.93 -3.76
CA GLU A 70 -18.90 -10.75 -2.96
C GLU A 70 -17.99 -10.61 -1.73
N LEU A 71 -17.67 -11.73 -1.07
CA LEU A 71 -16.79 -11.77 0.11
C LEU A 71 -15.32 -11.51 -0.28
N ALA A 72 -14.89 -12.00 -1.44
CA ALA A 72 -13.56 -11.72 -1.99
C ALA A 72 -13.41 -10.23 -2.35
N GLY A 73 -14.43 -9.63 -2.97
CA GLY A 73 -14.46 -8.20 -3.30
C GLY A 73 -14.46 -7.32 -2.05
N LEU A 74 -15.20 -7.68 -1.00
CA LEU A 74 -15.20 -6.98 0.29
C LEU A 74 -13.85 -7.04 1.00
N ALA A 75 -13.20 -8.21 1.02
CA ALA A 75 -11.85 -8.35 1.56
C ALA A 75 -10.82 -7.50 0.78
N MET A 76 -10.98 -7.39 -0.54
CA MET A 76 -10.15 -6.54 -1.40
C MET A 76 -10.40 -5.05 -1.19
N ALA A 77 -11.64 -4.64 -0.93
CA ALA A 77 -11.96 -3.24 -0.60
C ALA A 77 -11.40 -2.83 0.78
N PHE A 78 -11.54 -3.70 1.80
CA PHE A 78 -10.92 -3.50 3.12
C PHE A 78 -9.39 -3.46 3.03
N SER A 79 -8.81 -4.22 2.09
CA SER A 79 -7.37 -4.18 1.79
C SER A 79 -6.91 -2.79 1.39
N SER A 80 -7.59 -2.17 0.44
CA SER A 80 -7.30 -0.81 -0.01
C SER A 80 -7.35 0.20 1.12
N VAL A 81 -8.31 0.08 2.06
CA VAL A 81 -8.40 0.98 3.22
C VAL A 81 -7.21 0.79 4.17
N SER A 82 -6.81 -0.45 4.46
CA SER A 82 -5.64 -0.73 5.31
C SER A 82 -4.33 -0.30 4.64
N VAL A 83 -4.23 -0.49 3.33
CA VAL A 83 -3.11 -0.09 2.48
C VAL A 83 -2.97 1.44 2.42
N VAL A 84 -4.06 2.16 2.17
CA VAL A 84 -4.08 3.63 2.14
C VAL A 84 -3.79 4.20 3.53
N SER A 85 -4.33 3.58 4.58
CA SER A 85 -4.00 3.93 5.97
C SER A 85 -2.52 3.72 6.29
N ASN A 86 -1.91 2.66 5.77
CA ASN A 86 -0.47 2.42 5.89
C ASN A 86 0.36 3.48 5.13
N SER A 87 -0.10 3.95 3.97
CA SER A 87 0.53 5.06 3.26
C SER A 87 0.45 6.37 4.03
N LEU A 88 -0.60 6.61 4.83
CA LEU A 88 -0.70 7.80 5.70
C LEU A 88 0.37 7.83 6.81
N LEU A 89 0.99 6.69 7.15
CA LEU A 89 2.11 6.67 8.10
C LEU A 89 3.37 7.38 7.55
N LEU A 90 3.52 7.49 6.24
CA LEU A 90 4.59 8.32 5.62
C LEU A 90 4.45 9.80 5.99
N ARG A 91 3.25 10.27 6.34
CA ARG A 91 3.02 11.64 6.81
C ARG A 91 3.73 11.95 8.13
N ARG A 92 4.17 10.92 8.88
CA ARG A 92 5.01 11.04 10.09
C ARG A 92 6.50 10.80 9.83
N PHE A 93 6.93 10.77 8.56
CA PHE A 93 8.35 10.63 8.21
C PHE A 93 9.18 11.75 8.87
N ARG A 94 10.26 11.37 9.56
CA ARG A 94 11.29 12.28 10.06
C ARG A 94 12.65 11.84 9.56
N VAL A 95 13.40 12.78 9.02
CA VAL A 95 14.78 12.58 8.55
C VAL A 95 15.64 12.06 9.71
N GLY A 96 16.37 10.95 9.49
CA GLY A 96 17.31 10.40 10.47
C GLY A 96 16.74 9.48 11.56
N ARG A 97 15.41 9.22 11.62
CA ARG A 97 14.83 8.19 12.51
C ARG A 97 14.28 7.03 11.68
N ARG A 98 14.71 5.81 12.00
CA ARG A 98 14.16 4.58 11.43
C ARG A 98 12.68 4.49 11.84
N ASN A 99 11.77 4.61 10.89
CA ASN A 99 10.34 4.43 11.15
C ASN A 99 10.04 2.94 11.32
N TRP A 100 10.26 2.42 12.53
CA TRP A 100 9.94 1.04 12.93
C TRP A 100 8.48 0.68 12.62
N VAL A 101 7.57 1.66 12.74
CA VAL A 101 6.16 1.50 12.38
C VAL A 101 5.99 1.15 10.90
N SER A 102 6.81 1.73 10.00
CA SER A 102 6.81 1.37 8.58
C SER A 102 7.42 0.01 8.30
N ALA A 103 8.38 -0.43 9.11
CA ALA A 103 9.03 -1.74 8.99
C ALA A 103 8.12 -2.89 9.47
N VAL A 104 7.31 -2.64 10.49
CA VAL A 104 6.35 -3.60 11.06
C VAL A 104 5.02 -3.62 10.28
N ALA A 105 4.71 -2.56 9.55
CA ALA A 105 3.51 -2.46 8.72
C ALA A 105 3.25 -3.66 7.78
N PRO A 106 4.21 -4.18 6.98
CA PRO A 106 3.96 -5.34 6.13
C PRO A 106 3.60 -6.61 6.93
N LEU A 107 4.16 -6.76 8.13
CA LEU A 107 3.86 -7.86 9.05
C LEU A 107 2.44 -7.73 9.61
N VAL A 108 2.08 -6.54 10.09
CA VAL A 108 0.73 -6.23 10.58
C VAL A 108 -0.30 -6.38 9.48
N MET A 109 -0.01 -5.90 8.27
CA MET A 109 -0.88 -6.08 7.12
C MET A 109 -1.05 -7.56 6.77
N GLY A 110 0.03 -8.35 6.73
CA GLY A 110 -0.03 -9.79 6.50
C GLY A 110 -0.91 -10.52 7.51
N VAL A 111 -0.79 -10.18 8.80
CA VAL A 111 -1.63 -10.75 9.87
C VAL A 111 -3.07 -10.31 9.74
N VAL A 112 -3.35 -9.01 9.59
CA VAL A 112 -4.70 -8.45 9.43
C VAL A 112 -5.39 -9.10 8.23
N PHE A 113 -4.69 -9.24 7.12
CA PHE A 113 -5.23 -9.87 5.93
C PHE A 113 -5.53 -11.35 6.11
N THR A 114 -4.62 -12.09 6.73
CA THR A 114 -4.79 -13.53 6.94
C THR A 114 -5.97 -13.77 7.89
N VAL A 115 -6.10 -12.95 8.94
CA VAL A 115 -7.23 -12.99 9.88
C VAL A 115 -8.54 -12.66 9.15
N ILE A 116 -8.58 -11.58 8.35
CA ILE A 116 -9.77 -11.21 7.56
C ILE A 116 -10.14 -12.34 6.60
N PHE A 117 -9.17 -12.90 5.87
CA PHE A 117 -9.41 -13.99 4.94
C PHE A 117 -9.99 -15.23 5.63
N PHE A 118 -9.44 -15.65 6.77
CA PHE A 118 -9.96 -16.77 7.54
C PHE A 118 -11.35 -16.49 8.13
N LEU A 119 -11.59 -15.26 8.60
CA LEU A 119 -12.89 -14.83 9.11
C LEU A 119 -13.96 -14.93 8.00
N PHE A 120 -13.65 -14.43 6.81
CA PHE A 120 -14.51 -14.51 5.64
C PHE A 120 -14.70 -15.95 5.14
N ALA A 121 -13.64 -16.76 5.11
CA ALA A 121 -13.71 -18.17 4.73
C ALA A 121 -14.52 -19.02 5.72
N ARG A 122 -14.54 -18.64 7.01
CA ARG A 122 -15.41 -19.25 8.01
C ARG A 122 -16.86 -18.81 7.84
N LEU A 123 -17.09 -17.53 7.56
CA LEU A 123 -18.42 -16.97 7.31
C LEU A 123 -19.06 -17.59 6.05
N SER A 124 -18.28 -17.77 4.98
CA SER A 124 -18.72 -18.41 3.74
C SER A 124 -19.12 -19.88 3.91
N ARG A 125 -18.63 -20.56 4.95
CA ARG A 125 -19.02 -21.95 5.29
C ARG A 125 -20.33 -22.04 6.07
N MET A 126 -20.82 -20.92 6.62
CA MET A 126 -22.06 -20.85 7.41
C MET A 126 -23.29 -20.39 6.60
N THR A 127 -23.13 -20.03 5.31
CA THR A 127 -24.21 -19.62 4.39
C THR A 127 -24.14 -20.34 3.06
#